data_AF-A0A357Z085-F1
#
_entry.id   AF-A0A357Z085-F1
#
_cell.length_a   1.000
_cell.length_b   1.000
_cell.length_c   1.000
_cell.angle_alpha   90.00
_cell.angle_beta   90.00
_cell.angle_gamma   90.00
#
_symmetry.space_group_name_H-M   'P 1'
#
loop_
_entity.id
_entity.type
_entity.pdbx_description
1 polymer ?
#
loop_
_entity_poly.entity_id
_entity_poly.type
_entity_poly.pdbx_seq_one_letter_code
_entity_poly.pdbx_strand_id
1 'polypeptide(L)'
;APSDLLARGLSRLGELLAGLLQKACAPAWLSGLLMDGVYRTLAWVVAVMLPPMAIFFPLFTLLEDLGYLPRVAFNLDNFFRRAGAHGKQSLTMCMGFGCNACGVIGCRIIDSPRERLIAILTNNFVPCNGRFPTLIAVITMFFAAT
;
A
#
# COMPACT_ATOMS: atom_id res chain seq x y z
N ALA A 1 5.18 10.22 -14.39
CA ALA A 1 4.42 8.99 -14.07
C ALA A 1 2.93 9.31 -13.91
N PRO A 2 2.00 8.34 -14.00
CA PRO A 2 0.57 8.57 -13.73
C PRO A 2 0.32 9.17 -12.33
N SER A 3 1.17 8.85 -11.36
CA SER A 3 1.20 9.48 -10.03
C SER A 3 1.51 10.98 -10.08
N ASP A 4 2.48 11.42 -10.89
CA ASP A 4 2.82 12.85 -11.01
C ASP A 4 1.68 13.66 -11.64
N LEU A 5 0.94 13.05 -12.58
CA LEU A 5 -0.22 13.70 -13.20
C LEU A 5 -1.33 13.91 -12.19
N LEU A 6 -1.63 12.90 -11.37
CA LEU A 6 -2.59 12.98 -10.27
C LEU A 6 -2.15 13.98 -9.20
N ALA A 7 -0.87 13.96 -8.83
CA ALA A 7 -0.30 14.91 -7.87
C ALA A 7 -0.48 16.35 -8.35
N ARG A 8 -0.16 16.65 -9.62
CA ARG A 8 -0.35 17.99 -10.20
C ARG A 8 -1.82 18.41 -10.24
N GLY A 9 -2.72 17.49 -10.57
CA GLY A 9 -4.17 17.75 -10.59
C GLY A 9 -4.72 18.07 -9.21
N LEU A 10 -4.36 17.27 -8.21
CA LEU A 10 -4.75 17.49 -6.82
C LEU A 10 -4.12 18.77 -6.25
N SER A 11 -2.87 19.07 -6.55
CA SER A 11 -2.24 20.32 -6.10
C SER A 11 -2.94 21.56 -6.66
N ARG A 12 -3.32 21.57 -7.94
CA ARG A 12 -4.09 22.67 -8.55
C ARG A 12 -5.45 22.85 -7.90
N LEU A 13 -6.12 21.75 -7.57
CA LEU A 13 -7.41 21.80 -6.87
C LEU A 13 -7.24 22.36 -5.45
N GLY A 14 -6.15 22.02 -4.76
CA GLY A 14 -5.77 22.58 -3.47
C GLY A 14 -5.52 24.09 -3.51
N GLU A 15 -4.83 24.59 -4.53
CA GLU A 15 -4.60 26.02 -4.73
C GLU A 15 -5.92 26.80 -4.95
N LEU A 16 -6.86 26.22 -5.70
CA LEU A 16 -8.19 26.80 -5.91
C LEU A 16 -9.02 26.83 -4.60
N LEU A 17 -8.98 25.75 -3.82
CA LEU A 17 -9.63 25.64 -2.52
C LEU A 17 -9.04 26.64 -1.50
N ALA A 18 -7.72 26.80 -1.48
CA ALA A 18 -7.05 27.79 -0.64
C ALA A 18 -7.44 29.22 -1.04
N GLY A 19 -7.52 29.52 -2.34
CA GLY A 19 -7.99 30.82 -2.84
C GLY A 19 -9.45 31.11 -2.50
N LEU A 20 -10.32 30.10 -2.46
CA LEU A 20 -11.71 30.24 -2.01
C LEU A 20 -11.81 30.48 -0.50
N LEU A 21 -10.99 29.79 0.30
CA LEU A 21 -10.95 29.99 1.76
C LEU A 21 -10.43 31.38 2.15
N GLN A 22 -9.45 31.90 1.42
CA GLN A 22 -8.96 33.27 1.63
C GLN A 22 -10.03 34.31 1.29
N LYS A 23 -10.83 34.08 0.22
CA LYS A 23 -11.97 34.94 -0.12
C LYS A 23 -13.10 34.88 0.91
N ALA A 24 -13.24 33.77 1.62
CA ALA A 24 -14.21 33.61 2.70
C ALA A 24 -13.76 34.22 4.04
N CYS A 25 -12.59 34.88 4.09
CA CYS A 25 -12.01 35.47 5.31
C CYS A 25 -11.91 34.46 6.47
N ALA A 26 -11.56 33.20 6.16
CA ALA A 26 -11.35 32.18 7.17
C ALA A 26 -10.13 32.53 8.03
N PRO A 27 -10.17 32.29 9.36
CA PRO A 27 -9.05 32.58 10.24
C PRO A 27 -7.85 31.68 9.90
N ALA A 28 -6.64 32.25 9.99
CA ALA A 28 -5.40 31.63 9.51
C ALA A 28 -5.11 30.22 10.10
N TRP A 29 -5.54 29.98 11.33
CA TRP A 29 -5.38 28.67 11.98
C TRP A 29 -6.24 27.58 11.33
N LEU A 30 -7.45 27.93 10.87
CA LEU A 30 -8.37 26.99 10.22
C LEU A 30 -7.92 26.69 8.79
N SER A 31 -7.47 27.70 8.04
CA SER A 31 -6.94 27.49 6.69
C SER A 31 -5.66 26.66 6.69
N GLY A 32 -4.75 26.90 7.64
CA GLY A 32 -3.52 26.11 7.77
C GLY A 32 -3.81 24.65 8.13
N LEU A 33 -4.69 24.39 9.10
CA LEU A 33 -5.06 23.03 9.48
C LEU A 33 -5.70 22.26 8.31
N LEU A 34 -6.66 22.87 7.61
CA LEU A 34 -7.37 22.20 6.53
C LEU A 34 -6.52 22.00 5.28
N MET A 35 -5.80 23.04 4.85
CA MET A 35 -5.06 23.00 3.58
C MET A 35 -3.68 22.36 3.73
N ASP A 36 -2.87 22.84 4.67
CA ASP A 36 -1.52 22.31 4.86
C ASP A 36 -1.50 20.99 5.62
N GLY A 37 -2.44 20.80 6.55
CA GLY A 37 -2.60 19.55 7.29
C GLY A 37 -3.36 18.50 6.48
N VAL A 38 -4.69 18.63 6.43
CA VAL A 38 -5.57 17.56 5.93
C VAL A 38 -5.46 17.39 4.42
N TYR A 39 -5.60 18.48 3.66
CA TYR A 39 -5.67 18.39 2.20
C TYR A 39 -4.36 17.91 1.60
N ARG A 40 -3.23 18.52 2.00
CA ARG A 40 -1.91 18.16 1.49
C ARG A 40 -1.53 16.72 1.79
N THR A 41 -1.83 16.24 3.00
CA THR A 41 -1.55 14.84 3.37
C THR A 41 -2.43 13.86 2.58
N LEU A 42 -3.74 14.13 2.47
CA LEU A 42 -4.65 13.30 1.67
C LEU A 42 -4.26 13.28 0.19
N ALA A 43 -3.97 14.45 -0.39
CA ALA A 43 -3.57 14.57 -1.78
C ALA A 43 -2.30 13.75 -2.07
N TRP A 44 -1.32 13.80 -1.16
CA TRP A 44 -0.09 13.04 -1.30
C TRP A 44 -0.33 11.53 -1.18
N VAL A 45 -1.07 11.08 -0.17
CA VAL A 45 -1.41 9.66 0.01
C VAL A 45 -2.16 9.11 -1.20
N VAL A 46 -3.16 9.84 -1.70
CA VAL A 46 -3.94 9.42 -2.87
C VAL A 46 -3.05 9.38 -4.13
N ALA A 47 -2.24 10.40 -4.38
CA ALA A 47 -1.39 10.45 -5.56
C ALA A 47 -0.34 9.32 -5.60
N VAL A 48 0.19 8.92 -4.44
CA VAL A 48 1.23 7.89 -4.33
C VAL A 48 0.62 6.48 -4.29
N MET A 49 -0.47 6.27 -3.54
CA MET A 49 -1.02 4.92 -3.30
C MET A 49 -2.01 4.46 -4.39
N LEU A 50 -2.79 5.38 -4.97
CA LEU A 50 -3.86 5.00 -5.90
C LEU A 50 -3.34 4.39 -7.21
N PRO A 51 -2.32 4.96 -7.90
CA PRO A 51 -1.84 4.41 -9.17
C PRO A 51 -1.30 2.98 -9.08
N PRO A 52 -0.39 2.63 -8.15
CA PRO A 52 0.13 1.27 -8.08
C PRO A 52 -0.96 0.27 -7.69
N MET A 53 -1.89 0.62 -6.80
CA MET A 53 -3.02 -0.26 -6.44
C MET A 53 -3.95 -0.49 -7.64
N ALA A 54 -4.25 0.56 -8.41
CA ALA A 54 -5.10 0.49 -9.59
C ALA A 54 -4.51 -0.36 -10.72
N ILE A 55 -3.18 -0.49 -10.79
CA ILE A 55 -2.51 -1.36 -11.78
C ILE A 55 -2.32 -2.78 -11.22
N PHE A 56 -1.93 -2.89 -9.96
CA PHE A 56 -1.59 -4.16 -9.32
C PHE A 56 -2.80 -5.08 -9.16
N PHE A 57 -3.94 -4.56 -8.68
CA PHE A 57 -5.11 -5.42 -8.44
C PHE A 57 -5.71 -6.00 -9.72
N PRO A 58 -5.95 -5.24 -10.80
CA PRO A 58 -6.46 -5.83 -12.04
C PRO A 58 -5.51 -6.86 -12.63
N LEU A 59 -4.19 -6.62 -12.57
CA LEU A 59 -3.20 -7.59 -13.02
C LEU A 59 -3.22 -8.86 -12.16
N PHE A 60 -3.35 -8.72 -10.84
CA PHE A 60 -3.45 -9.85 -9.93
C PHE A 60 -4.71 -10.67 -10.17
N THR A 61 -5.86 -10.02 -10.34
CA THR A 61 -7.12 -10.67 -10.71
C THR A 61 -7.01 -11.38 -12.05
N LEU A 62 -6.37 -10.78 -13.06
CA LEU A 62 -6.11 -11.44 -14.34
C LEU A 62 -5.26 -12.70 -14.17
N LEU A 63 -4.22 -12.67 -13.34
CA LEU A 63 -3.37 -13.83 -13.04
C LEU A 63 -4.12 -14.92 -12.26
N GLU A 64 -5.07 -14.53 -11.42
CA GLU A 64 -5.98 -15.42 -10.72
C GLU A 64 -6.92 -16.13 -11.71
N ASP A 65 -7.56 -15.38 -12.60
CA ASP A 65 -8.48 -15.88 -13.62
C ASP A 65 -7.79 -16.80 -14.63
N LEU A 66 -6.53 -16.53 -14.97
CA LEU A 66 -5.71 -17.41 -15.81
C LEU A 66 -5.29 -18.71 -15.10
N GLY A 67 -5.56 -18.84 -13.80
CA GLY A 67 -5.14 -19.98 -13.00
C GLY A 67 -3.63 -20.07 -12.82
N TYR A 68 -2.90 -18.95 -12.99
CA TYR A 68 -1.45 -18.92 -12.78
C TYR A 68 -1.12 -18.97 -11.28
N LEU A 69 -1.86 -18.25 -10.45
CA LEU A 69 -1.64 -18.20 -9.00
C LEU A 69 -1.75 -19.59 -8.32
N PRO A 70 -2.76 -20.44 -8.62
CA PRO A 70 -2.81 -21.82 -8.12
C PRO A 70 -1.57 -22.66 -8.50
N ARG A 71 -1.05 -22.51 -9.73
CA ARG A 71 0.14 -23.25 -10.19
C ARG A 71 1.39 -22.83 -9.44
N VAL A 72 1.55 -21.52 -9.23
CA VAL A 72 2.65 -20.97 -8.43
C VAL A 72 2.56 -21.46 -6.99
N ALA A 73 1.37 -21.42 -6.37
CA ALA A 73 1.17 -21.90 -5.02
C ALA A 73 1.54 -23.39 -4.86
N PHE A 74 1.19 -24.23 -5.84
CA PHE A 74 1.57 -25.64 -5.85
C PHE A 74 3.09 -25.84 -5.99
N ASN A 75 3.73 -25.10 -6.89
CA ASN A 75 5.18 -25.18 -7.08
C ASN A 75 5.97 -24.73 -5.84
N LEU A 76 5.46 -23.74 -5.10
CA LEU A 76 6.06 -23.27 -3.85
C LEU A 76 5.66 -24.10 -2.62
N ASP A 77 4.68 -25.01 -2.73
CA ASP A 77 4.14 -25.75 -1.59
C ASP A 77 5.23 -26.58 -0.87
N ASN A 78 6.14 -27.21 -1.61
CA ASN A 78 7.21 -27.99 -1.00
C ASN A 78 8.17 -27.14 -0.14
N PHE A 79 8.43 -25.88 -0.52
CA PHE A 79 9.27 -24.98 0.26
C PHE A 79 8.54 -24.48 1.52
N PHE A 80 7.27 -24.08 1.39
CA PHE A 80 6.47 -23.63 2.53
C PHE A 80 6.20 -24.75 3.52
N ARG A 81 5.98 -25.99 3.03
CA ARG A 81 5.76 -27.15 3.90
C ARG A 81 6.98 -27.45 4.77
N ARG A 82 8.20 -27.25 4.27
CA ARG A 82 9.44 -27.37 5.07
C ARG A 82 9.54 -26.30 6.17
N ALA A 83 8.91 -25.14 5.97
CA ALA A 83 8.83 -24.06 6.95
C ALA A 83 7.60 -24.18 7.89
N GLY A 84 6.80 -25.24 7.78
CA GLY A 84 5.59 -25.42 8.59
C GLY A 84 4.40 -24.55 8.14
N ALA A 85 4.38 -24.17 6.87
CA ALA A 85 3.39 -23.30 6.25
C ALA A 85 2.77 -23.92 4.99
N HIS A 86 1.74 -23.28 4.45
CA HIS A 86 1.03 -23.73 3.26
C HIS A 86 1.49 -22.97 2.00
N GLY A 87 1.59 -23.63 0.84
CA GLY A 87 1.89 -22.97 -0.44
C GLY A 87 0.97 -21.79 -0.80
N LYS A 88 -0.29 -21.78 -0.31
CA LYS A 88 -1.22 -20.64 -0.46
C LYS A 88 -0.72 -19.35 0.20
N GLN A 89 0.16 -19.46 1.22
CA GLN A 89 0.78 -18.32 1.88
C GLN A 89 1.65 -17.48 0.94
N SER A 90 2.31 -18.11 -0.04
CA SER A 90 3.14 -17.41 -1.04
C SER A 90 2.36 -16.29 -1.75
N LEU A 91 1.11 -16.55 -2.12
CA LEU A 91 0.23 -15.60 -2.79
C LEU A 91 -0.09 -14.41 -1.88
N THR A 92 -0.41 -14.69 -0.61
CA THR A 92 -0.74 -13.66 0.37
C THR A 92 0.45 -12.77 0.72
N MET A 93 1.66 -13.33 0.71
CA MET A 93 2.91 -12.58 0.91
C MET A 93 3.26 -11.70 -0.28
N CYS A 94 3.07 -12.20 -1.52
CA CYS A 94 3.21 -11.39 -2.72
C CYS A 94 2.25 -10.19 -2.73
N MET A 95 0.99 -10.37 -2.32
CA MET A 95 0.03 -9.27 -2.17
C MET A 95 0.43 -8.29 -1.05
N GLY A 96 1.05 -8.79 0.02
CA GLY A 96 1.50 -8.00 1.17
C GLY A 96 2.55 -6.93 0.83
N PHE A 97 3.41 -7.19 -0.16
CA PHE A 97 4.37 -6.19 -0.69
C PHE A 97 3.67 -4.98 -1.30
N GLY A 98 2.51 -5.19 -1.92
CA GLY A 98 1.67 -4.10 -2.40
C GLY A 98 1.02 -3.37 -1.22
N CYS A 99 0.08 -4.06 -0.57
CA CYS A 99 -0.64 -3.56 0.59
C CYS A 99 -0.79 -4.68 1.62
N ASN A 100 -0.19 -4.48 2.80
CA ASN A 100 -0.24 -5.44 3.89
C ASN A 100 -1.70 -5.73 4.33
N ALA A 101 -2.58 -4.73 4.32
CA ALA A 101 -3.99 -4.92 4.65
C ALA A 101 -4.67 -5.93 3.71
N CYS A 102 -4.44 -5.81 2.40
CA CYS A 102 -4.98 -6.74 1.41
C CYS A 102 -4.35 -8.13 1.53
N GLY A 103 -3.05 -8.22 1.79
CA GLY A 103 -2.36 -9.49 2.04
C GLY A 103 -2.93 -10.23 3.25
N VAL A 104 -3.14 -9.53 4.38
CA VAL A 104 -3.71 -10.10 5.62
C VAL A 104 -5.17 -10.56 5.40
N ILE A 105 -5.99 -9.78 4.71
CA ILE A 105 -7.35 -10.18 4.33
C ILE A 105 -7.32 -11.42 3.42
N GLY A 106 -6.34 -11.49 2.52
CA GLY A 106 -6.10 -12.62 1.62
C GLY A 106 -5.78 -13.93 2.35
N CYS A 107 -5.25 -13.90 3.58
CA CYS A 107 -4.99 -15.10 4.37
C CYS A 107 -6.25 -15.94 4.66
N ARG A 108 -7.46 -15.42 4.41
CA ARG A 108 -8.72 -16.17 4.49
C ARG A 108 -8.80 -17.39 3.57
N ILE A 109 -7.98 -17.45 2.51
CA ILE A 109 -7.93 -18.60 1.59
C ILE A 109 -7.27 -19.85 2.22
N ILE A 110 -6.61 -19.70 3.38
CA ILE A 110 -5.94 -20.79 4.10
C ILE A 110 -6.93 -21.40 5.09
N ASP A 111 -7.22 -22.69 4.94
CA ASP A 111 -8.25 -23.39 5.72
C ASP A 111 -7.77 -23.69 7.15
N SER A 112 -6.49 -24.02 7.32
CA SER A 112 -5.97 -24.38 8.62
C SER A 112 -5.76 -23.13 9.49
N PRO A 113 -6.30 -23.09 10.73
CA PRO A 113 -6.22 -21.90 11.56
C PRO A 113 -4.79 -21.60 12.03
N ARG A 114 -3.97 -22.65 12.22
CA ARG A 114 -2.56 -22.51 12.61
C ARG A 114 -1.72 -21.88 11.50
N GLU A 115 -1.79 -22.39 10.27
CA GLU A 115 -1.02 -21.82 9.15
C GLU A 115 -1.56 -20.45 8.75
N ARG A 116 -2.87 -20.21 8.88
CA ARG A 116 -3.46 -18.89 8.67
C ARG A 116 -2.89 -17.85 9.63
N LEU A 117 -2.72 -18.20 10.90
CA LEU A 117 -2.12 -17.29 11.89
C LEU A 117 -0.65 -16.98 11.55
N ILE A 118 0.11 -17.99 11.14
CA ILE A 118 1.50 -17.82 10.67
C ILE A 118 1.53 -16.88 9.46
N ALA A 119 0.65 -17.08 8.48
CA ALA A 119 0.57 -16.23 7.29
C ALA A 119 0.26 -14.76 7.66
N ILE A 120 -0.71 -14.51 8.55
CA ILE A 120 -1.05 -13.16 9.01
C ILE A 120 0.15 -12.50 9.71
N LEU A 121 0.86 -13.24 10.56
CA LEU A 121 2.03 -12.74 11.27
C LEU A 121 3.19 -12.43 10.30
N THR A 122 3.47 -13.33 9.37
CA THR A 122 4.55 -13.15 8.38
C THR A 122 4.29 -11.99 7.43
N ASN A 123 3.03 -11.75 7.02
CA ASN A 123 2.66 -10.60 6.21
C ASN A 123 2.97 -9.27 6.91
N ASN A 124 2.86 -9.23 8.24
CA ASN A 124 3.23 -8.05 9.00
C ASN A 124 4.72 -7.72 8.98
N PHE A 125 5.60 -8.62 8.56
CA PHE A 125 7.03 -8.33 8.38
C PHE A 125 7.37 -7.87 6.96
N VAL A 126 6.43 -7.99 6.02
CA VAL A 126 6.64 -7.54 4.64
C VAL A 126 6.55 -6.01 4.59
N PRO A 127 7.54 -5.32 3.98
CA PRO A 127 7.42 -3.89 3.71
C PRO A 127 6.38 -3.66 2.62
N CYS A 128 5.30 -2.95 2.96
CA CYS A 128 4.30 -2.51 1.99
C CYS A 128 4.63 -1.11 1.47
N ASN A 129 3.95 -0.65 0.41
CA ASN A 129 4.11 0.70 -0.14
C ASN A 129 4.06 1.81 0.92
N GLY A 130 3.24 1.67 1.97
CA GLY A 130 3.14 2.64 3.06
C GLY A 130 4.34 2.65 4.03
N ARG A 131 5.13 1.57 4.08
CA ARG A 131 6.29 1.44 4.97
C ARG A 131 7.61 1.82 4.29
N PHE A 132 7.66 1.83 2.95
CA PHE A 132 8.87 2.25 2.23
C PHE A 132 9.26 3.70 2.53
N PRO A 133 8.36 4.71 2.52
CA PRO A 133 8.74 6.09 2.80
C PRO A 133 9.35 6.28 4.19
N THR A 134 8.79 5.63 5.21
CA THR A 134 9.33 5.71 6.58
C THR A 134 10.67 4.99 6.70
N LEU A 135 10.82 3.82 6.09
CA LEU A 135 12.12 3.12 6.06
C LEU A 135 13.19 3.96 5.35
N ILE A 136 12.87 4.57 4.21
CA ILE A 136 13.80 5.45 3.48
C ILE A 136 14.15 6.67 4.34
N ALA A 137 13.16 7.32 4.96
CA ALA A 137 13.40 8.49 5.82
C ALA A 137 14.34 8.17 6.98
N VAL A 138 14.12 7.04 7.66
CA VAL A 138 15.00 6.57 8.76
C VAL A 138 16.41 6.30 8.24
N ILE A 139 16.55 5.59 7.12
CA ILE A 139 17.87 5.31 6.53
C ILE A 139 18.58 6.61 6.17
N THR A 140 17.89 7.57 5.55
CA THR A 140 18.50 8.86 5.18
C THR A 140 18.94 9.66 6.39
N MET A 141 18.18 9.62 7.49
CA MET A 141 18.50 10.36 8.72
C MET A 141 19.72 9.78 9.44
N PHE A 142 19.86 8.45 9.50
CA PHE A 142 20.90 7.80 10.31
C PHE A 142 22.16 7.41 9.54
N PHE A 143 22.05 7.08 8.25
CA PHE A 143 23.16 6.49 7.48
C PHE A 143 23.66 7.36 6.32
N ALA A 144 22.80 8.21 5.74
CA ALA A 144 23.17 9.05 4.59
C ALA A 144 23.50 10.50 4.98
N ALA A 145 23.12 10.94 6.18
CA ALA A 145 23.39 12.28 6.70
C ALA A 145 24.69 12.38 7.51
N THR A 146 25.45 11.29 7.64
CA THR A 146 26.86 11.25 8.09
C THR A 146 27.79 11.22 6.89
#